data_AF-A0A1T4PYA7-F1
#
_entry.id   AF-A0A1T4PYA7-F1
#
_cell.length_a   1.000
_cell.length_b   1.000
_cell.length_c   1.000
_cell.angle_alpha   90.00
_cell.angle_beta   90.00
_cell.angle_gamma   90.00
#
_symmetry.space_group_name_H-M   'P 1'
#
loop_
_entity.id
_entity.type
_entity.pdbx_description
1 polymer ?
#
loop_
_entity_poly.entity_id
_entity_poly.type
_entity_poly.pdbx_seq_one_letter_code
_entity_poly.pdbx_strand_id
1 'polypeptide(L)'
;MAPNIISAYKLAKTCVLMIDNNEFDNISIDYIEVNWKEKGNSLTATKAFHGNLFKANPETLYINWAAAMQIQFHVCELNQSWNGTREEWTRHYLNIFVKSAKMRCKKMHDTYIKPFLRYIRYSALDKG
;
A
#
# COMPACT_ATOMS: atom_id res chain seq x y z
N MET A 1 9.99 -5.72 -10.26
CA MET A 1 8.64 -5.46 -9.73
C MET A 1 8.78 -5.29 -8.23
N ALA A 2 8.15 -4.26 -7.67
CA ALA A 2 8.21 -4.02 -6.24
C ALA A 2 7.55 -5.18 -5.47
N PRO A 3 8.14 -5.65 -4.36
CA PRO A 3 7.57 -6.71 -3.54
C PRO A 3 6.29 -6.25 -2.82
N ASN A 4 5.49 -7.22 -2.37
CA ASN A 4 4.41 -6.98 -1.42
C ASN A 4 5.00 -6.64 -0.05
N ILE A 5 4.56 -5.54 0.55
CA ILE A 5 5.09 -5.06 1.82
C ILE A 5 4.12 -5.37 2.96
N ILE A 6 2.94 -4.73 2.93
CA ILE A 6 1.88 -4.88 3.91
C ILE A 6 0.55 -4.63 3.23
N SER A 7 -0.50 -5.32 3.64
CA SER A 7 -1.86 -4.98 3.20
C SER A 7 -2.18 -3.54 3.61
N ALA A 8 -2.57 -2.72 2.64
CA ALA A 8 -3.01 -1.35 2.86
C ALA A 8 -4.19 -1.30 3.85
N TYR A 9 -5.09 -2.28 3.78
CA TYR A 9 -6.21 -2.36 4.72
C TYR A 9 -5.75 -2.69 6.15
N LYS A 10 -4.75 -3.58 6.30
CA LYS A 10 -4.15 -3.86 7.62
C LYS A 10 -3.52 -2.60 8.20
N LEU A 11 -2.75 -1.86 7.40
CA LEU A 11 -2.13 -0.61 7.83
C LEU A 11 -3.18 0.45 8.20
N ALA A 12 -4.27 0.57 7.44
CA ALA A 12 -5.37 1.48 7.78
C ALA A 12 -6.00 1.14 9.14
N LYS A 13 -6.24 -0.15 9.42
CA LYS A 13 -6.70 -0.58 10.76
C LYS A 13 -5.71 -0.24 11.86
N THR A 14 -4.42 -0.47 11.62
CA THR A 14 -3.36 -0.08 12.57
C THR A 14 -3.39 1.42 12.85
N CYS A 15 -3.51 2.27 11.83
CA CYS A 15 -3.63 3.72 12.02
C CYS A 15 -4.86 4.11 12.84
N VAL A 16 -6.01 3.47 12.62
CA VAL A 16 -7.22 3.72 13.44
C VAL A 16 -6.97 3.35 14.90
N LEU A 17 -6.41 2.18 15.17
CA LEU A 17 -6.10 1.76 16.54
C LEU A 17 -5.10 2.70 17.24
N MET A 18 -4.08 3.20 16.51
CA MET A 18 -3.15 4.19 17.04
C MET A 18 -3.87 5.49 17.44
N ILE A 19 -4.78 5.97 16.59
CA ILE A 19 -5.55 7.19 16.86
C ILE A 19 -6.50 6.99 18.04
N ASP A 20 -7.28 5.91 18.04
CA ASP A 20 -8.30 5.65 19.06
C ASP A 20 -7.71 5.49 20.47
N ASN A 21 -6.48 4.97 20.57
CA ASN A 21 -5.79 4.77 21.84
C ASN A 21 -4.76 5.86 22.17
N ASN A 22 -4.59 6.87 21.30
CA ASN A 22 -3.55 7.89 21.43
C ASN A 22 -2.13 7.28 21.57
N GLU A 23 -1.86 6.20 20.82
CA GLU A 23 -0.61 5.43 20.87
C GLU A 23 0.22 5.64 19.60
N PHE A 24 1.14 6.61 19.66
CA PHE A 24 1.95 7.01 18.50
C PHE A 24 3.41 6.60 18.59
N ASP A 25 3.91 6.28 19.79
CA ASP A 25 5.33 5.97 20.03
C ASP A 25 5.60 4.48 20.35
N ASN A 26 4.56 3.66 20.43
CA ASN A 26 4.65 2.27 20.88
C ASN A 26 5.17 1.30 19.81
N ILE A 27 4.98 1.62 18.53
CA ILE A 27 5.35 0.73 17.43
C ILE A 27 6.14 1.48 16.35
N SER A 28 7.04 0.77 15.69
CA SER A 28 7.65 1.20 14.43
C SER A 28 7.53 0.07 13.42
N ILE A 29 7.49 0.42 12.13
CA ILE A 29 7.47 -0.54 11.04
C ILE A 29 8.66 -0.22 10.13
N ASP A 30 9.69 -1.03 10.24
CA ASP A 30 10.96 -0.87 9.54
C ASP A 30 11.19 -2.05 8.59
N TYR A 31 11.86 -1.77 7.47
CA TYR A 31 12.20 -2.75 6.46
C TYR A 31 13.70 -2.74 6.20
N ILE A 32 14.24 -3.93 5.96
CA ILE A 32 15.61 -4.12 5.51
C ILE A 32 15.55 -4.86 4.17
N GLU A 33 16.06 -4.25 3.12
CA GLU A 33 16.26 -4.87 1.81
C GLU A 33 17.71 -5.31 1.68
N VAL A 34 17.95 -6.57 1.29
CA VAL A 34 19.28 -7.11 1.01
C VAL A 34 19.34 -7.52 -0.45
N ASN A 35 20.09 -6.77 -1.24
CA ASN A 35 20.29 -7.04 -2.65
C ASN A 35 21.44 -8.03 -2.84
N TRP A 36 21.25 -9.03 -3.68
CA TRP A 36 22.23 -10.07 -3.95
C TRP A 36 22.42 -10.28 -5.45
N LYS A 37 23.53 -10.92 -5.82
CA LYS A 37 23.82 -11.38 -7.19
C LYS A 37 24.27 -12.83 -7.17
N GLU A 38 24.01 -13.54 -8.25
CA GLU A 38 24.50 -14.90 -8.43
C GLU A 38 26.01 -14.90 -8.63
N LYS A 39 26.68 -15.87 -7.99
CA LYS A 39 28.11 -16.15 -8.15
C LYS A 39 28.29 -17.66 -8.17
N GLY A 40 28.29 -18.24 -9.36
CA GLY A 40 28.27 -19.70 -9.55
C GLY A 40 27.02 -20.30 -8.91
N ASN A 41 27.21 -21.26 -8.01
CA ASN A 41 26.12 -21.94 -7.29
C ASN A 41 25.73 -21.25 -5.98
N SER A 42 26.09 -19.97 -5.79
CA SER A 42 25.83 -19.23 -4.56
C SER A 42 25.25 -17.83 -4.84
N LEU A 43 24.58 -17.26 -3.85
CA LEU A 43 24.12 -15.86 -3.87
C LEU A 43 25.03 -15.04 -2.96
N THR A 44 25.57 -13.94 -3.48
CA THR A 44 26.41 -13.01 -2.72
C THR A 44 25.64 -11.71 -2.48
N ALA A 45 25.48 -11.33 -1.22
CA ALA A 45 24.92 -10.03 -0.85
C ALA A 45 25.83 -8.90 -1.36
N THR A 46 25.22 -7.84 -1.90
CA THR A 46 25.91 -6.72 -2.54
C THR A 46 25.64 -5.40 -1.86
N LYS A 47 24.39 -5.15 -1.44
CA LYS A 47 23.97 -3.93 -0.76
C LYS A 47 22.85 -4.24 0.23
N ALA A 48 22.75 -3.41 1.25
CA ALA A 48 21.62 -3.41 2.18
C ALA A 48 21.04 -2.00 2.28
N PHE A 49 19.72 -1.92 2.41
CA PHE A 49 18.99 -0.67 2.60
C PHE A 49 18.04 -0.81 3.78
N HIS A 50 17.87 0.27 4.52
CA HIS A 50 16.89 0.37 5.60
C HIS A 50 15.88 1.47 5.24
N GLY A 51 14.62 1.23 5.56
CA GLY A 51 13.57 2.22 5.42
C GLY A 51 12.53 2.08 6.53
N ASN A 52 12.10 3.22 7.08
CA ASN A 52 11.04 3.29 8.07
C ASN A 52 9.74 3.73 7.40
N LEU A 53 8.66 2.98 7.59
CA LEU A 53 7.36 3.27 6.96
C LEU A 53 6.80 4.62 7.41
N PHE A 54 6.94 4.96 8.68
CA PHE A 54 6.41 6.19 9.26
C PHE A 54 7.27 7.43 8.96
N LYS A 55 8.45 7.25 8.37
CA LYS A 55 9.21 8.33 7.72
C LYS A 55 8.92 8.41 6.22
N ALA A 56 8.14 7.49 5.67
CA ALA A 56 7.81 7.50 4.25
C ALA A 56 6.82 8.62 3.93
N ASN A 57 6.90 9.26 2.75
CA ASN A 57 5.81 10.12 2.29
C ASN A 57 4.56 9.26 1.97
N PRO A 58 3.42 9.38 2.71
CA PRO A 58 2.25 8.54 2.50
C PRO A 58 1.66 8.63 1.09
N GLU A 59 1.81 9.77 0.40
CA GLU A 59 1.27 9.98 -0.95
C GLU A 59 1.93 9.11 -2.01
N THR A 60 3.18 8.69 -1.74
CA THR A 60 3.98 7.86 -2.64
C THR A 60 3.73 6.36 -2.45
N LEU A 61 2.96 5.97 -1.44
CA LEU A 61 2.67 4.57 -1.15
C LEU A 61 1.66 4.00 -2.15
N TYR A 62 2.17 3.33 -3.18
CA TYR A 62 1.35 2.65 -4.17
C TYR A 62 0.61 1.45 -3.58
N ILE A 63 -0.72 1.40 -3.76
CA ILE A 63 -1.57 0.29 -3.34
C ILE A 63 -1.97 -0.54 -4.56
N ASN A 64 -1.49 -1.77 -4.62
CA ASN A 64 -1.93 -2.75 -5.60
C ASN A 64 -3.19 -3.46 -5.11
N TRP A 65 -4.34 -2.89 -5.46
CA TRP A 65 -5.65 -3.41 -5.09
C TRP A 65 -5.94 -4.84 -5.60
N ALA A 66 -5.35 -5.23 -6.74
CA ALA A 66 -5.56 -6.58 -7.30
C ALA A 66 -4.66 -7.63 -6.61
N ALA A 67 -3.44 -7.25 -6.24
CA ALA A 67 -2.51 -8.11 -5.51
C ALA A 67 -2.78 -8.04 -4.00
N ALA A 68 -3.92 -8.56 -3.54
CA ALA A 68 -4.30 -8.63 -2.12
C ALA A 68 -4.22 -7.28 -1.36
N MET A 69 -4.49 -6.18 -2.06
CA MET A 69 -4.44 -4.80 -1.53
C MET A 69 -3.09 -4.45 -0.90
N GLN A 70 -1.99 -4.98 -1.44
CA GLN A 70 -0.66 -4.77 -0.89
C GLN A 70 -0.14 -3.38 -1.25
N ILE A 71 0.47 -2.71 -0.27
CA ILE A 71 1.42 -1.65 -0.55
C ILE A 71 2.66 -2.31 -1.16
N GLN A 72 3.18 -1.73 -2.23
CA GLN A 72 4.36 -2.24 -2.93
C GLN A 72 5.38 -1.12 -3.13
N PHE A 73 6.61 -1.35 -2.69
CA PHE A 73 7.77 -0.48 -2.97
C PHE A 73 9.07 -1.27 -2.84
N HIS A 74 10.14 -0.79 -3.47
CA HIS A 74 11.51 -1.18 -3.12
C HIS A 74 11.99 -0.33 -1.95
N VAL A 75 12.62 -0.93 -0.94
CA VAL A 75 13.06 -0.19 0.27
C VAL A 75 14.12 0.82 -0.09
N CYS A 76 15.01 0.49 -1.05
CA CYS A 76 16.00 1.42 -1.58
C CYS A 76 15.41 2.67 -2.26
N GLU A 77 14.13 2.63 -2.65
CA GLU A 77 13.41 3.74 -3.31
C GLU A 77 12.36 4.38 -2.39
N LEU A 78 12.23 3.91 -1.14
CA LEU A 78 11.24 4.42 -0.20
C LEU A 78 11.59 5.85 0.21
N ASN A 79 10.73 6.82 -0.14
CA ASN A 79 10.96 8.23 0.15
C ASN A 79 10.90 8.52 1.67
N GLN A 80 12.03 8.67 2.35
CA GLN A 80 12.15 8.94 3.79
C GLN A 80 12.01 10.44 4.18
N SER A 81 11.31 11.27 3.39
CA SER A 81 11.25 12.72 3.59
C SER A 81 10.16 13.21 4.55
N TRP A 82 9.37 12.34 5.18
CA TRP A 82 8.32 12.79 6.10
C TRP A 82 8.94 13.41 7.36
N ASN A 83 8.51 14.62 7.68
CA ASN A 83 8.99 15.40 8.83
C ASN A 83 7.88 15.77 9.83
N GLY A 84 6.63 15.39 9.56
CA GLY A 84 5.53 15.55 10.50
C GLY A 84 5.57 14.51 11.62
N THR A 85 4.67 14.68 12.58
CA THR A 85 4.42 13.74 13.66
C THR A 85 3.86 12.41 13.15
N ARG A 86 3.91 11.39 14.00
CA ARG A 86 3.30 10.10 13.71
C ARG A 86 1.78 10.20 13.60
N GLU A 87 1.16 11.01 14.45
CA GLU A 87 -0.28 11.26 14.37
C GLU A 87 -0.66 11.85 13.01
N GLU A 88 0.02 12.91 12.58
CA GLU A 88 -0.19 13.51 11.26
C GLU A 88 0.01 12.49 10.14
N TRP A 89 1.05 11.65 10.23
CA TRP A 89 1.30 10.58 9.26
C TRP A 89 0.11 9.61 9.17
N THR A 90 -0.41 9.14 10.30
CA THR A 90 -1.53 8.18 10.35
C THR A 90 -2.80 8.77 9.72
N ARG A 91 -3.13 10.02 10.05
CA ARG A 91 -4.28 10.72 9.49
C ARG A 91 -4.12 10.97 8.00
N HIS A 92 -2.91 11.35 7.56
CA HIS A 92 -2.60 11.56 6.14
C HIS A 92 -2.70 10.25 5.36
N TYR A 93 -2.13 9.16 5.88
CA TYR A 93 -2.23 7.84 5.27
C TYR A 93 -3.69 7.38 5.12
N LEU A 94 -4.54 7.57 6.14
CA LEU A 94 -5.97 7.24 6.06
C LEU A 94 -6.68 8.03 4.95
N ASN A 95 -6.37 9.31 4.78
CA ASN A 95 -6.89 10.12 3.68
C ASN A 95 -6.49 9.55 2.31
N ILE A 96 -5.21 9.17 2.14
CA ILE A 96 -4.71 8.53 0.91
C ILE A 96 -5.37 7.17 0.67
N PHE A 97 -5.54 6.35 1.71
CA PHE A 97 -6.22 5.06 1.62
C PHE A 97 -7.67 5.21 1.13
N VAL A 98 -8.45 6.11 1.74
CA VAL A 98 -9.85 6.37 1.35
C VAL A 98 -9.94 6.90 -0.08
N LYS A 99 -9.07 7.85 -0.46
CA LYS A 99 -9.01 8.39 -1.82
C LYS A 99 -8.70 7.27 -2.84
N SER A 100 -7.71 6.43 -2.54
CA SER A 100 -7.32 5.29 -3.38
C SER A 100 -8.44 4.26 -3.52
N ALA A 101 -9.17 3.97 -2.44
CA ALA A 101 -10.31 3.06 -2.46
C ALA A 101 -11.45 3.57 -3.36
N LYS A 102 -11.80 4.86 -3.25
CA LYS A 102 -12.80 5.50 -4.14
C LYS A 102 -12.41 5.40 -5.60
N MET A 103 -11.14 5.68 -5.92
CA MET A 103 -10.61 5.54 -7.28
C MET A 103 -10.65 4.08 -7.76
N ARG A 104 -10.36 3.12 -6.88
CA ARG A 104 -10.42 1.69 -7.20
C ARG A 104 -11.85 1.26 -7.54
N CYS A 105 -12.87 1.68 -6.79
CA CYS A 105 -14.27 1.37 -7.09
C CYS A 105 -14.65 1.85 -8.50
N LYS A 106 -14.32 3.11 -8.83
CA LYS A 106 -14.54 3.65 -10.18
C LYS A 106 -13.81 2.82 -11.24
N LYS A 107 -12.53 2.50 -11.02
CA LYS A 107 -11.73 1.69 -11.94
C LYS A 107 -12.33 0.30 -12.13
N MET A 108 -12.87 -0.31 -11.07
CA MET A 108 -13.52 -1.62 -11.16
C MET A 108 -14.74 -1.56 -12.08
N HIS A 109 -15.60 -0.56 -11.90
CA HIS A 109 -16.75 -0.35 -12.78
C HIS A 109 -16.32 -0.13 -14.24
N ASP A 110 -15.42 0.81 -14.47
CA ASP A 110 -15.03 1.22 -15.82
C ASP A 110 -14.23 0.14 -16.57
N THR A 111 -13.43 -0.67 -15.86
CA THR A 111 -12.56 -1.68 -16.46
C THR A 111 -13.23 -3.05 -16.56
N TYR A 112 -13.97 -3.46 -15.52
CA TYR A 112 -14.44 -4.85 -15.39
C TYR A 112 -15.96 -5.01 -15.47
N ILE A 113 -16.73 -3.92 -15.46
CA ILE A 113 -18.19 -3.98 -15.63
C ILE A 113 -18.55 -3.43 -17.01
N LYS A 114 -18.33 -2.12 -17.23
CA LYS A 114 -18.81 -1.39 -18.41
C LYS A 114 -18.46 -2.05 -19.75
N PRO A 115 -17.24 -2.58 -20.00
CA PRO A 115 -16.90 -3.20 -21.29
C PRO A 115 -17.67 -4.49 -21.58
N PHE A 116 -18.13 -5.18 -20.53
CA PHE A 116 -18.77 -6.49 -20.63
C PHE A 116 -20.29 -6.42 -20.69
N LEU A 117 -20.90 -5.30 -20.26
CA LEU A 117 -22.36 -5.09 -20.25
C LEU A 117 -23.04 -5.40 -21.61
N ARG A 118 -22.40 -5.02 -22.73
CA ARG A 118 -22.96 -5.25 -24.07
C ARG A 118 -23.09 -6.73 -24.45
N TYR A 119 -22.35 -7.61 -23.78
CA TYR A 119 -22.33 -9.05 -24.06
C TYR A 119 -23.32 -9.83 -23.20
N ILE A 120 -23.89 -9.21 -22.16
CA ILE A 120 -24.75 -9.89 -21.18
C ILE A 120 -26.22 -9.44 -21.27
N ARG A 121 -26.72 -9.16 -22.50
CA ARG A 121 -28.11 -8.74 -22.82
C ARG A 121 -29.09 -8.96 -21.65
N TYR A 122 -29.47 -7.86 -20.99
CA TYR A 122 -30.41 -7.72 -19.88
C TYR A 122 -31.24 -8.97 -19.55
N SER A 123 -30.93 -9.64 -18.43
CA SER A 123 -31.93 -10.41 -17.69
C SER A 123 -31.87 -10.05 -16.19
N ALA A 124 -32.87 -9.27 -15.78
CA ALA A 124 -33.54 -9.33 -14.48
C ALA A 124 -32.83 -8.96 -13.15
N LEU A 125 -31.84 -8.05 -13.10
CA LEU A 125 -31.29 -7.62 -11.79
C LEU A 125 -31.28 -6.11 -11.47
N ASP A 126 -31.75 -5.23 -12.36
CA ASP A 126 -31.90 -3.79 -12.05
C ASP A 126 -33.34 -3.44 -11.58
N LYS A 127 -33.90 -4.28 -10.70
CA LYS A 127 -35.06 -3.91 -9.86
C LYS A 127 -34.68 -4.15 -8.40
N GLY A 128 -33.90 -3.24 -7.85
CA GLY A 128 -33.53 -3.18 -6.44
C GLY A 128 -32.98 -1.82 -6.09
#